data_AF-A0A9E2QUU5-F1
#
_entry.id   AF-A0A9E2QUU5-F1
#
_cell.length_a   1.000
_cell.length_b   1.000
_cell.length_c   1.000
_cell.angle_alpha   90.00
_cell.angle_beta   90.00
_cell.angle_gamma   90.00
#
_symmetry.space_group_name_H-M   'P 1'
#
loop_
_entity.id
_entity.type
_entity.pdbx_description
1 polymer ?
#
loop_
_entity_poly.entity_id
_entity_poly.type
_entity_poly.pdbx_seq_one_letter_code
_entity_poly.pdbx_strand_id
1 'polypeptide(L)'
;MARRVRPADEHGESRTFLGLRRGPATGDLEPGAARLARSLTGPLAQANPRAEVPLLIDGPDVRIFESTVILEYIEERWPQPPLLPRSPAARAFARQTEEICDTQYEAINWGWGEILWFRRAEGELAKQLGAEARRQTRLMQEWLADRLGQAVRQGSRRGGRQP
;
A
#
# COMPACT_ATOMS: atom_id res chain seq x y z
N MET A 1 -4.50 -28.43 35.14
CA MET A 1 -3.57 -29.40 34.51
C MET A 1 -2.84 -28.71 33.37
N ALA A 2 -1.57 -28.37 33.58
CA ALA A 2 -0.72 -27.72 32.60
C ALA A 2 -0.08 -28.76 31.68
N ARG A 3 -0.14 -28.55 30.36
CA ARG A 3 0.83 -29.09 29.40
C ARG A 3 0.78 -28.32 28.08
N ARG A 4 1.90 -27.68 27.74
CA ARG A 4 2.48 -27.62 26.38
C ARG A 4 3.91 -27.12 26.52
N VAL A 5 4.88 -28.04 26.46
CA VAL A 5 5.71 -28.44 25.28
C VAL A 5 6.63 -27.31 24.84
N ARG A 6 7.94 -27.62 24.87
CA ARG A 6 9.10 -26.77 24.56
C ARG A 6 9.22 -26.46 23.05
N PRO A 7 10.04 -25.46 22.67
CA PRO A 7 10.04 -24.84 21.34
C PRO A 7 11.04 -25.50 20.39
N ALA A 8 10.77 -25.43 19.08
CA ALA A 8 11.67 -25.02 17.99
C ALA A 8 11.14 -25.50 16.64
N ASP A 9 10.92 -24.58 15.70
CA ASP A 9 11.07 -24.80 14.26
C ASP A 9 11.06 -23.44 13.50
N GLU A 10 12.20 -22.84 13.12
CA GLU A 10 12.90 -23.01 11.82
C GLU A 10 12.02 -23.09 10.56
N HIS A 11 11.05 -22.19 10.42
CA HIS A 11 10.50 -21.86 9.10
C HIS A 11 10.40 -20.34 8.90
N GLY A 12 11.03 -19.85 7.84
CA GLY A 12 11.01 -18.44 7.44
C GLY A 12 9.59 -17.99 7.10
N GLU A 13 8.89 -17.44 8.07
CA GLU A 13 7.62 -16.75 7.84
C GLU A 13 7.90 -15.41 7.14
N SER A 14 7.39 -15.28 5.92
CA SER A 14 7.23 -13.97 5.29
C SER A 14 6.24 -13.16 6.12
N ARG A 15 6.75 -12.19 6.89
CA ARG A 15 5.94 -11.28 7.71
C ARG A 15 5.66 -10.03 6.90
N THR A 16 4.47 -9.97 6.31
CA THR A 16 3.94 -8.70 5.78
C THR A 16 3.55 -7.81 6.94
N PHE A 17 4.31 -6.74 7.18
CA PHE A 17 3.94 -5.71 8.15
C PHE A 17 2.87 -4.78 7.53
N LEU A 18 1.59 -5.15 7.65
CA LEU A 18 0.48 -4.20 7.46
C LEU A 18 0.10 -3.61 8.83
N GLY A 19 0.74 -2.50 9.18
CA GLY A 19 0.62 -1.87 10.49
C GLY A 19 -0.56 -0.90 10.61
N LEU A 20 -1.79 -1.41 10.74
CA LEU A 20 -2.88 -0.67 11.39
C LEU A 20 -3.54 -1.57 12.44
N ARG A 21 -2.88 -1.73 13.59
CA ARG A 21 -3.54 -2.29 14.78
C ARG A 21 -4.25 -1.17 15.55
N ARG A 22 -5.57 -1.25 15.58
CA ARG A 22 -6.41 -0.47 16.51
C ARG A 22 -6.11 -0.97 17.93
N GLY A 23 -5.52 -0.11 18.75
CA GLY A 23 -5.41 -0.36 20.19
C GLY A 23 -6.79 -0.28 20.87
N PRO A 24 -6.96 -0.90 22.06
CA PRO A 24 -8.19 -0.79 22.82
C PRO A 24 -8.50 0.69 23.11
N ALA A 25 -9.79 1.03 23.04
CA ALA A 25 -10.33 2.37 23.22
C ALA A 25 -10.28 2.82 24.69
N THR A 26 -9.08 2.89 25.27
CA THR A 26 -8.82 3.47 26.58
C THR A 26 -7.82 4.62 26.44
N GLY A 27 -8.39 5.81 26.26
CA GLY A 27 -8.07 6.99 27.06
C GLY A 27 -6.74 7.72 26.87
N ASP A 28 -5.62 7.03 26.63
CA ASP A 28 -4.30 7.67 26.65
C ASP A 28 -3.67 7.60 25.25
N LEU A 29 -3.75 8.73 24.54
CA LEU A 29 -2.92 8.93 23.35
C LEU A 29 -1.46 8.98 23.84
N GLU A 30 -0.74 7.89 23.64
CA GLU A 30 0.72 7.87 23.75
C GLU A 30 1.30 9.11 23.04
N PRO A 31 2.18 9.90 23.68
CA PRO A 31 2.74 11.10 23.07
C PRO A 31 3.31 10.78 21.68
N GLY A 32 2.96 11.59 20.67
CA GLY A 32 3.38 11.37 19.28
C GLY A 32 4.89 11.13 19.13
N ALA A 33 5.70 11.75 20.00
CA ALA A 33 7.14 11.54 20.08
C ALA A 33 7.55 10.10 20.44
N ALA A 34 6.83 9.40 21.32
CA ALA A 34 7.11 8.00 21.67
C ALA A 34 6.73 7.04 20.54
N ARG A 35 5.67 7.34 19.78
CA ARG A 35 5.32 6.60 18.56
C ARG A 35 6.37 6.80 17.45
N LEU A 36 6.81 8.05 17.24
CA LEU A 36 7.86 8.39 16.26
C LEU A 36 9.21 7.79 16.66
N ALA A 37 9.61 7.87 17.93
CA ALA A 37 10.87 7.30 18.41
C ALA A 37 10.91 5.77 18.23
N ARG A 38 9.78 5.06 18.43
CA ARG A 38 9.67 3.63 18.14
C ARG A 38 9.73 3.32 16.65
N SER A 39 9.15 4.16 15.79
CA SER A 39 9.27 3.95 14.34
C SER A 39 10.71 4.16 13.86
N LEU A 40 11.50 5.03 14.51
CA LEU A 40 12.88 5.34 14.14
C LEU A 40 13.95 4.38 14.71
N THR A 41 13.59 3.53 15.66
CA THR A 41 14.54 2.61 16.34
C THR A 41 14.10 1.14 16.36
N GLY A 42 12.87 0.86 15.97
CA GLY A 42 12.30 -0.49 15.96
C GLY A 42 12.80 -1.36 14.80
N PRO A 43 12.37 -2.64 14.74
CA PRO A 43 12.78 -3.58 13.70
C PRO A 43 12.52 -3.09 12.26
N LEU A 44 11.51 -2.26 12.06
CA LEU A 44 11.22 -1.64 10.76
C LEU A 44 12.30 -0.63 10.35
N ALA A 45 12.75 0.25 11.26
CA ALA A 45 13.82 1.22 11.00
C ALA A 45 15.16 0.55 10.67
N GLN A 46 15.41 -0.60 11.31
CA GLN A 46 16.62 -1.39 11.08
C GLN A 46 16.63 -2.04 9.70
N ALA A 47 15.46 -2.32 9.14
CA ALA A 47 15.30 -3.00 7.86
C ALA A 47 14.91 -2.08 6.70
N ASN A 48 14.38 -0.90 6.98
CA ASN A 48 14.01 0.13 6.02
C ASN A 48 14.45 1.51 6.55
N PRO A 49 15.37 2.21 5.87
CA PRO A 49 15.81 3.54 6.30
C PRO A 49 14.68 4.58 6.31
N ARG A 50 13.59 4.36 5.57
CA ARG A 50 12.39 5.22 5.62
C ARG A 50 11.53 4.99 6.85
N ALA A 51 11.75 3.91 7.60
CA ALA A 51 10.90 3.52 8.74
C ALA A 51 9.40 3.41 8.39
N GLU A 52 9.11 3.09 7.12
CA GLU A 52 7.76 3.07 6.55
C GLU A 52 7.37 1.67 6.07
N VAL A 53 6.06 1.46 5.95
CA VAL A 53 5.48 0.29 5.27
C VAL A 53 4.99 0.72 3.89
N PRO A 54 4.98 -0.17 2.88
CA PRO A 54 5.33 -1.60 2.95
C PRO A 54 6.84 -1.90 2.95
N LEU A 55 7.19 -3.05 3.53
CA LEU A 55 8.52 -3.67 3.49
C LEU A 55 8.37 -5.18 3.25
N LEU A 56 9.05 -5.70 2.23
CA LEU A 56 9.17 -7.13 1.96
C LEU A 56 10.49 -7.68 2.52
N ILE A 57 10.38 -8.83 3.18
CA ILE A 57 11.50 -9.62 3.69
C ILE A 57 11.46 -11.00 3.00
N ASP A 58 12.45 -11.31 2.16
CA ASP A 58 12.65 -12.64 1.56
C ASP A 58 13.97 -13.26 2.05
N GLY A 59 13.88 -14.12 3.07
CA GLY A 59 15.05 -14.74 3.67
C GLY A 59 15.95 -13.78 4.47
N PRO A 60 17.21 -14.16 4.74
CA PRO A 60 18.08 -13.41 5.64
C PRO A 60 18.48 -12.04 5.08
N ASP A 61 18.76 -11.95 3.77
CA ASP A 61 19.48 -10.82 3.18
C ASP A 61 18.61 -9.88 2.32
N VAL A 62 17.40 -10.28 1.91
CA VAL A 62 16.56 -9.45 1.04
C VAL A 62 15.63 -8.57 1.88
N ARG A 63 15.78 -7.25 1.74
CA ARG A 63 14.92 -6.20 2.32
C ARG A 63 14.56 -5.22 1.22
N ILE A 64 13.28 -5.18 0.84
CA ILE A 64 12.80 -4.34 -0.27
C ILE A 64 11.66 -3.46 0.24
N PHE A 65 11.83 -2.15 0.18
CA PHE A 65 10.78 -1.16 0.43
C PHE A 65 10.33 -0.55 -0.92
N GLU A 66 9.29 0.28 -0.89
CA GLU A 66 8.49 0.73 -2.05
C GLU A 66 7.55 -0.34 -2.61
N SER A 67 6.25 -0.03 -2.67
CA SER A 67 5.24 -0.96 -3.19
C SER A 67 5.52 -1.37 -4.64
N THR A 68 5.89 -0.44 -5.51
CA THR A 68 6.19 -0.72 -6.92
C THR A 68 7.35 -1.68 -7.06
N VAL A 69 8.45 -1.43 -6.35
CA VAL A 69 9.66 -2.27 -6.39
C VAL A 69 9.38 -3.66 -5.82
N ILE A 70 8.61 -3.74 -4.74
CA ILE A 70 8.14 -5.02 -4.17
C ILE A 70 7.33 -5.81 -5.20
N LEU A 71 6.41 -5.16 -5.92
CA LEU A 71 5.58 -5.83 -6.93
C LEU A 71 6.40 -6.33 -8.12
N GLU A 72 7.40 -5.56 -8.57
CA GLU A 72 8.30 -6.01 -9.64
C GLU A 72 9.16 -7.19 -9.18
N TYR A 73 9.69 -7.14 -7.96
CA TYR A 73 10.41 -8.26 -7.36
C TYR A 73 9.54 -9.53 -7.28
N ILE A 74 8.27 -9.41 -6.88
CA ILE A 74 7.36 -10.55 -6.80
C ILE A 74 7.10 -11.14 -8.19
N GLU A 75 6.88 -10.32 -9.22
CA GLU A 75 6.68 -10.77 -10.61
C GLU A 75 7.90 -11.56 -11.13
N GLU A 76 9.12 -11.18 -10.73
CA GLU A 76 10.37 -11.88 -11.12
C GLU A 76 10.63 -13.12 -10.26
N ARG A 77 10.43 -13.03 -8.95
CA ARG A 77 10.74 -14.09 -7.97
C ARG A 77 9.73 -15.24 -8.03
N TRP A 78 8.46 -14.91 -8.23
CA TRP A 78 7.34 -15.85 -8.29
C TRP A 78 6.49 -15.57 -9.55
N PRO A 79 6.98 -15.93 -10.74
CA PRO A 79 6.33 -15.55 -12.01
C PRO A 79 4.99 -16.27 -12.27
N GLN A 80 4.59 -17.21 -11.41
CA GLN A 80 3.33 -17.94 -11.53
C GLN A 80 2.59 -17.97 -10.18
N PRO A 81 1.31 -17.54 -10.12
CA PRO A 81 0.56 -16.89 -11.20
C PRO A 81 1.10 -15.46 -11.48
N PRO A 82 1.07 -14.99 -12.74
CA PRO A 82 1.58 -13.65 -13.06
C PRO A 82 0.67 -12.56 -12.47
N LEU A 83 1.26 -11.53 -11.87
CA LEU A 83 0.53 -10.33 -11.42
C LEU A 83 0.24 -9.41 -12.60
N LEU A 84 1.18 -9.31 -13.54
CA LEU A 84 1.06 -8.44 -14.70
C LEU A 84 0.54 -9.17 -15.96
N PRO A 85 -0.16 -8.47 -16.86
CA PRO A 85 -0.51 -9.01 -18.17
C PRO A 85 0.73 -9.36 -19.00
N ARG A 86 0.65 -10.44 -19.78
CA ARG A 86 1.77 -10.90 -20.63
C ARG A 86 2.09 -9.97 -21.81
N SER A 87 1.10 -9.29 -22.38
CA SER A 87 1.34 -8.45 -23.56
C SER A 87 2.10 -7.18 -23.14
N PRO A 88 3.14 -6.76 -23.89
CA PRO A 88 3.89 -5.54 -23.56
C PRO A 88 3.00 -4.30 -23.37
N ALA A 89 2.02 -4.09 -24.25
CA ALA A 89 1.09 -2.97 -24.17
C ALA A 89 0.22 -3.01 -22.89
N ALA A 90 -0.43 -4.14 -22.61
CA ALA A 90 -1.24 -4.27 -21.39
C ALA A 90 -0.39 -4.16 -20.10
N ARG A 91 0.87 -4.60 -20.13
CA ARG A 91 1.80 -4.43 -19.00
C ARG A 91 2.18 -2.97 -18.79
N ALA A 92 2.49 -2.25 -19.86
CA ALA A 92 2.72 -0.80 -19.81
C ALA A 92 1.48 -0.07 -19.28
N PHE A 93 0.28 -0.51 -19.67
CA PHE A 93 -0.96 0.06 -19.15
C PHE A 93 -1.20 -0.24 -17.67
N ALA A 94 -0.86 -1.43 -17.18
CA ALA A 94 -0.93 -1.74 -15.75
C ALA A 94 0.01 -0.84 -14.95
N ARG A 95 1.26 -0.66 -15.41
CA ARG A 95 2.23 0.24 -14.79
C ARG A 95 1.78 1.70 -14.80
N GLN A 96 1.23 2.18 -15.92
CA GLN A 96 0.69 3.55 -15.95
C GLN A 96 -0.47 3.74 -14.97
N THR A 97 -1.30 2.73 -14.75
CA THR A 97 -2.36 2.81 -13.73
C THR A 97 -1.75 2.92 -12.33
N GLU A 98 -0.72 2.13 -12.05
CA GLU A 98 -0.03 2.13 -10.75
C GLU A 98 0.71 3.46 -10.50
N GLU A 99 1.41 3.98 -11.50
CA GLU A 99 2.07 5.30 -11.44
C GLU A 99 1.09 6.43 -11.10
N ILE A 100 -0.12 6.42 -11.66
CA ILE A 100 -1.14 7.44 -11.34
C ILE A 100 -1.60 7.33 -9.88
N CYS A 101 -1.70 6.11 -9.36
CA CYS A 101 -2.03 5.88 -7.95
C CYS A 101 -0.92 6.42 -7.04
N ASP A 102 0.35 6.18 -7.40
CA ASP A 102 1.51 6.60 -6.60
C ASP A 102 1.73 8.12 -6.63
N THR A 103 1.52 8.77 -7.78
CA THR A 103 1.94 10.18 -7.95
C THR A 103 0.81 11.20 -7.82
N GLN A 104 -0.44 10.85 -8.15
CA GLN A 104 -1.57 11.78 -8.00
C GLN A 104 -2.51 11.34 -6.90
N TYR A 105 -2.91 10.07 -6.89
CA TYR A 105 -3.92 9.61 -5.93
C TYR A 105 -3.41 9.69 -4.49
N GLU A 106 -2.16 9.25 -4.27
CA GLU A 106 -1.46 9.34 -3.00
C GLU A 106 -1.31 10.80 -2.54
N ALA A 107 -0.84 11.70 -3.42
CA ALA A 107 -0.65 13.11 -3.11
C ALA A 107 -1.96 13.81 -2.70
N ILE A 108 -3.06 13.53 -3.39
CA ILE A 108 -4.38 14.05 -3.03
C ILE A 108 -4.81 13.54 -1.65
N ASN A 109 -4.60 12.25 -1.39
CA ASN A 109 -4.96 11.63 -0.13
C ASN A 109 -4.17 12.22 1.05
N TRP A 110 -2.86 12.44 0.91
CA TRP A 110 -2.05 13.09 1.94
C TRP A 110 -2.41 14.56 2.12
N GLY A 111 -2.53 15.32 1.03
CA GLY A 111 -2.92 16.73 1.10
C GLY A 111 -4.25 16.92 1.83
N TRP A 112 -5.20 16.01 1.60
CA TRP A 112 -6.46 15.99 2.33
C TRP A 112 -6.31 15.55 3.80
N GLY A 113 -5.47 14.55 4.07
CA GLY A 113 -5.14 14.08 5.42
C GLY A 113 -4.50 15.17 6.30
N GLU A 114 -3.67 16.05 5.72
CA GLU A 114 -3.08 17.20 6.41
C GLU A 114 -4.11 18.18 6.98
N ILE A 115 -5.27 18.27 6.34
CA ILE A 115 -6.39 19.10 6.78
C ILE A 115 -7.23 18.33 7.79
N LEU A 116 -7.58 17.07 7.47
CA LEU A 116 -8.50 16.29 8.29
C LEU A 116 -7.92 15.83 9.63
N TRP A 117 -6.70 15.29 9.62
CA TRP A 117 -6.09 14.68 10.80
C TRP A 117 -5.14 15.62 11.51
N PHE A 118 -4.30 16.33 10.74
CA PHE A 118 -3.28 17.20 11.31
C PHE A 118 -3.73 18.65 11.49
N ARG A 119 -4.92 19.00 10.98
CA ARG A 119 -5.53 20.34 11.14
C ARG A 119 -4.59 21.47 10.70
N ARG A 120 -3.75 21.23 9.68
CA ARG A 120 -2.78 22.21 9.18
C ARG A 120 -3.43 23.40 8.45
N ALA A 121 -4.72 23.32 8.13
CA ALA A 121 -5.52 24.44 7.64
C ALA A 121 -6.93 24.39 8.24
N GLU A 122 -7.54 25.56 8.46
CA GLU A 122 -8.90 25.72 8.99
C GLU A 122 -9.69 26.80 8.23
N GLY A 123 -10.99 26.94 8.56
CA GLY A 123 -11.84 27.97 7.99
C GLY A 123 -11.98 27.90 6.46
N GLU A 124 -11.91 29.05 5.80
CA GLU A 124 -12.07 29.15 4.34
C GLU A 124 -10.96 28.43 3.56
N LEU A 125 -9.72 28.44 4.06
CA LEU A 125 -8.62 27.73 3.41
C LEU A 125 -8.87 26.22 3.39
N ALA A 126 -9.31 25.64 4.52
CA ALA A 126 -9.66 24.22 4.57
C ALA A 126 -10.82 23.86 3.62
N LYS A 127 -11.81 24.74 3.50
CA LYS A 127 -12.93 24.55 2.55
C LYS A 127 -12.47 24.56 1.11
N GLN A 128 -11.61 25.51 0.73
CA GLN A 128 -11.06 25.64 -0.62
C GLN A 128 -10.20 24.42 -0.98
N LEU A 129 -9.24 24.07 -0.13
CA LEU A 129 -8.38 22.91 -0.34
C LEU A 129 -9.18 21.60 -0.38
N GLY A 130 -10.21 21.47 0.47
CA GLY A 130 -11.11 20.31 0.42
C GLY A 130 -11.97 20.24 -0.83
N ALA A 131 -12.40 21.38 -1.39
CA ALA A 131 -13.10 21.42 -2.67
C ALA A 131 -12.17 20.99 -3.81
N GLU A 132 -10.92 21.43 -3.80
CA GLU A 132 -9.93 21.05 -4.80
C GLU A 132 -9.55 19.58 -4.71
N ALA A 133 -9.29 19.04 -3.50
CA ALA A 133 -9.04 17.62 -3.30
C ALA A 133 -10.19 16.77 -3.85
N ARG A 134 -11.44 17.12 -3.56
CA ARG A 134 -12.61 16.43 -4.12
C ARG A 134 -12.66 16.49 -5.65
N ARG A 135 -12.35 17.65 -6.24
CA ARG A 135 -12.33 17.82 -7.70
C ARG A 135 -11.26 16.93 -8.33
N GLN A 136 -10.05 16.94 -7.79
CA GLN A 136 -8.93 16.13 -8.29
C GLN A 136 -9.21 14.63 -8.11
N THR A 137 -9.69 14.19 -6.94
CA THR A 137 -10.08 12.80 -6.71
C THR A 137 -11.12 12.34 -7.72
N ARG A 138 -12.15 13.17 -8.01
CA ARG A 138 -13.18 12.83 -8.99
C ARG A 138 -12.58 12.60 -10.38
N LEU A 139 -11.72 13.50 -10.85
CA LEU A 139 -11.06 13.36 -12.16
C LEU A 139 -10.25 12.07 -12.26
N MET A 140 -9.48 11.73 -11.22
CA MET A 140 -8.71 10.49 -11.19
C MET A 140 -9.63 9.26 -11.17
N GLN A 141 -10.70 9.29 -10.38
CA GLN A 141 -11.67 8.19 -10.30
C GLN A 141 -12.42 7.97 -11.61
N GLU A 142 -12.81 9.02 -12.32
CA GLU A 142 -13.45 8.93 -13.64
C GLU A 142 -12.49 8.28 -14.66
N TRP A 143 -11.24 8.74 -14.71
CA TRP A 143 -10.22 8.16 -15.59
C TRP A 143 -9.94 6.69 -15.27
N LEU A 144 -9.82 6.34 -13.99
CA LEU A 144 -9.63 4.96 -13.54
C LEU A 144 -10.84 4.08 -13.87
N ALA A 145 -12.05 4.58 -13.65
CA ALA A 145 -13.29 3.84 -13.91
C ALA A 145 -13.44 3.51 -15.40
N ASP A 146 -13.15 4.47 -16.29
CA ASP A 146 -13.18 4.24 -17.73
C ASP A 146 -12.16 3.19 -18.14
N ARG A 147 -10.92 3.31 -17.66
CA ARG A 147 -9.81 2.42 -17.99
C ARG A 147 -10.02 0.99 -17.46
N LEU A 148 -10.33 0.85 -16.18
CA LEU A 148 -10.51 -0.45 -15.52
C LEU A 148 -11.83 -1.11 -15.95
N GLY A 149 -12.89 -0.31 -16.14
CA GLY A 149 -14.16 -0.80 -16.69
C GLY A 149 -14.00 -1.36 -18.10
N GLN A 150 -13.17 -0.74 -18.94
CA GLN A 150 -12.80 -1.30 -20.25
C GLN A 150 -11.99 -2.59 -20.12
N ALA A 151 -11.04 -2.66 -19.18
CA ALA A 151 -10.20 -3.85 -18.97
C ALA A 151 -11.01 -5.07 -18.49
N VAL A 152 -11.96 -4.89 -17.56
CA VAL A 152 -12.85 -5.97 -17.09
C VAL A 152 -13.69 -6.55 -18.24
N ARG A 153 -14.16 -5.70 -19.16
CA ARG A 153 -14.89 -6.13 -20.37
C ARG A 153 -14.02 -6.93 -21.35
N GLN A 154 -12.71 -6.69 -21.37
CA GLN A 154 -11.77 -7.44 -22.22
C GLN A 154 -11.37 -8.79 -21.59
N GLY A 155 -11.21 -8.85 -20.27
CA GLY A 155 -10.86 -10.08 -19.53
C GLY A 155 -11.99 -11.12 -19.48
N SER A 156 -13.24 -10.67 -19.39
CA SER A 156 -14.43 -11.55 -19.35
C SER A 156 -14.74 -12.28 -20.67
N ARG A 157 -14.16 -11.85 -21.80
CA ARG A 157 -14.29 -12.55 -23.10
C ARG A 157 -13.34 -13.74 -23.27
N ARG A 158 -12.38 -13.96 -22.36
CA ARG A 158 -11.39 -15.06 -22.46
C ARG A 158 -11.70 -16.28 -21.56
N GLY A 159 -12.79 -16.24 -20.80
CA GLY A 159 -13.23 -17.31 -19.91
C GLY A 159 -14.28 -18.27 -20.49
N GLY A 160 -14.51 -18.26 -21.80
CA GLY A 160 -15.40 -19.19 -22.47
C GLY A 160 -14.76 -20.58 -22.54
N ARG A 161 -15.08 -21.43 -21.56
CA ARG A 161 -14.88 -22.88 -21.63
C ARG A 161 -15.63 -23.37 -22.89
N GLN A 162 -14.91 -23.80 -23.92
CA GLN A 162 -15.52 -24.51 -25.04
C GLN A 162 -16.04 -25.87 -24.54
N PRO A 163 -17.22 -26.32 -25.00
CA PRO A 163 -17.76 -27.64 -24.69
C PRO A 163 -16.91 -28.77 -25.27
#